data_AF-A0A7K1T3H0-F1
#
_entry.id   AF-A0A7K1T3H0-F1
#
_cell.length_a   1.000
_cell.length_b   1.000
_cell.length_c   1.000
_cell.angle_alpha   90.00
_cell.angle_beta   90.00
_cell.angle_gamma   90.00
#
_symmetry.space_group_name_H-M   'P 1'
#
loop_
_entity.id
_entity.type
_entity.pdbx_description
1 polymer ?
#
loop_
_entity_poly.entity_id
_entity_poly.type
_entity_poly.pdbx_seq_one_letter_code
_entity_poly.pdbx_strand_id
1 'polypeptide(L)'
;MAKSMAGSAPAAPTRSAKPFNSYLLNKCIVGYGIINGIINAVIFYLMHLSEPELLFSEADIFHDFALTGVLLGILLFVIVVPLTRMDLRKGVFSGPNVANLGGAASLVPASYAPALLVATVAATVSLMGVGAFACVLLPLPLTVTGLMLLKGLVCACAGAVAGYITICYVVRSGKSEA
;
A
#
# COMPACT_ATOMS: atom_id res chain seq x y z
N MET A 1 -15.04 36.23 -45.02
CA MET A 1 -15.60 35.84 -43.71
C MET A 1 -15.94 34.36 -43.75
N ALA A 2 -15.20 33.50 -43.04
CA ALA A 2 -15.61 32.13 -42.76
C ALA A 2 -15.24 31.83 -41.30
N LYS A 3 -16.27 31.66 -40.47
CA LYS A 3 -16.19 31.59 -39.01
C LYS A 3 -15.93 30.15 -38.58
N SER A 4 -14.83 29.93 -37.86
CA SER A 4 -14.45 28.68 -37.23
C SER A 4 -15.54 28.21 -36.27
N MET A 5 -16.11 27.02 -36.52
CA MET A 5 -17.01 26.31 -35.61
C MET A 5 -16.16 25.30 -34.82
N ALA A 6 -15.58 25.75 -33.70
CA ALA A 6 -15.04 24.85 -32.70
C ALA A 6 -16.21 24.23 -31.94
N GLY A 7 -16.54 22.98 -32.26
CA GLY A 7 -17.49 22.19 -31.49
C GLY A 7 -17.00 22.02 -30.06
N SER A 8 -17.75 22.56 -29.09
CA SER A 8 -17.50 22.32 -27.67
C SER A 8 -17.80 20.85 -27.38
N ALA A 9 -16.76 20.04 -27.19
CA ALA A 9 -16.91 18.75 -26.53
C ALA A 9 -17.53 18.99 -25.14
N PRO A 10 -18.51 18.18 -24.70
CA PRO A 10 -19.05 18.31 -23.36
C PRO A 10 -17.92 18.03 -22.36
N ALA A 11 -17.65 19.01 -21.50
CA ALA A 11 -16.73 18.85 -20.39
C ALA A 11 -17.15 17.62 -19.59
N ALA A 12 -16.26 16.63 -19.50
CA ALA A 12 -16.47 15.46 -18.66
C ALA A 12 -16.89 15.94 -17.25
N PRO A 13 -17.87 15.28 -16.59
CA PRO A 13 -18.34 15.70 -15.29
C PRO A 13 -17.14 15.83 -14.36
N THR A 14 -16.86 17.06 -13.91
CA THR A 14 -15.85 17.35 -12.91
C THR A 14 -16.32 16.71 -11.62
N ARG A 15 -15.97 15.44 -11.44
CA ARG A 15 -16.09 14.75 -10.15
C ARG A 15 -15.32 15.62 -9.17
N SER A 16 -16.05 16.31 -8.28
CA SER A 16 -15.45 17.17 -7.27
C SER A 16 -14.32 16.40 -6.59
N ALA A 17 -13.12 17.00 -6.56
CA ALA A 17 -11.94 16.37 -6.03
C ALA A 17 -12.21 15.90 -4.59
N LYS A 18 -11.97 14.62 -4.31
CA LYS A 18 -12.22 14.09 -2.96
C LYS A 18 -11.26 14.74 -1.97
N PRO A 19 -11.69 14.99 -0.71
CA PRO A 19 -10.77 15.43 0.33
C PRO A 19 -9.65 14.40 0.49
N PHE A 20 -8.41 14.87 0.66
CA PHE A 20 -7.21 14.04 0.67
C PHE A 20 -7.29 12.89 1.67
N ASN A 21 -7.84 13.12 2.87
CA ASN A 21 -7.97 12.07 3.88
C ASN A 21 -8.88 10.92 3.43
N SER A 22 -10.01 11.22 2.80
CA SER A 22 -10.92 10.20 2.25
C SER A 22 -10.32 9.46 1.05
N TYR A 23 -9.54 10.16 0.22
CA TYR A 23 -8.77 9.52 -0.86
C TYR A 23 -7.72 8.56 -0.29
N LEU A 24 -6.94 9.03 0.68
CA LEU A 24 -5.85 8.28 1.30
C LEU A 24 -6.40 7.04 1.99
N LEU A 25 -7.41 7.18 2.86
CA LEU A 25 -8.02 6.05 3.57
C LEU A 25 -8.59 5.04 2.59
N ASN A 26 -9.30 5.48 1.55
CA ASN A 26 -9.88 4.56 0.57
C ASN A 26 -8.80 3.80 -0.22
N LYS A 27 -7.74 4.49 -0.69
CA LYS A 27 -6.65 3.84 -1.43
C LYS A 27 -5.79 2.95 -0.55
N CYS A 28 -5.49 3.35 0.67
CA CYS A 28 -4.66 2.58 1.59
C CYS A 28 -5.40 1.36 2.13
N ILE A 29 -6.65 1.51 2.57
CA ILE A 29 -7.43 0.41 3.15
C ILE A 29 -7.91 -0.53 2.05
N VAL A 30 -8.59 -0.04 1.02
CA VAL A 30 -9.19 -0.91 -0.01
C VAL A 30 -8.14 -1.35 -1.03
N GLY A 31 -7.40 -0.39 -1.58
CA GLY A 31 -6.42 -0.62 -2.64
C GLY A 31 -5.19 -1.38 -2.17
N TYR A 32 -4.45 -0.80 -1.23
CA TYR A 32 -3.16 -1.31 -0.82
C TYR A 32 -3.24 -2.29 0.36
N GLY A 33 -4.35 -2.27 1.10
CA GLY A 33 -4.62 -3.19 2.20
C GLY A 33 -5.39 -4.42 1.74
N ILE A 34 -6.72 -4.32 1.64
CA ILE A 34 -7.63 -5.45 1.40
C ILE A 34 -7.27 -6.19 0.11
N ILE A 35 -7.16 -5.50 -1.02
CA ILE A 35 -6.85 -6.16 -2.31
C ILE A 35 -5.49 -6.87 -2.24
N ASN A 36 -4.49 -6.22 -1.67
CA ASN A 36 -3.15 -6.79 -1.52
C ASN A 36 -3.13 -8.02 -0.59
N GLY A 37 -3.86 -7.95 0.53
CA GLY A 37 -4.03 -9.07 1.45
C GLY A 37 -4.71 -10.26 0.79
N ILE A 38 -5.78 -10.03 0.02
CA ILE A 38 -6.48 -11.08 -0.73
C ILE A 38 -5.54 -11.71 -1.76
N ILE A 39 -4.83 -10.90 -2.56
CA ILE A 39 -3.88 -11.41 -3.56
C ILE A 39 -2.82 -12.28 -2.89
N ASN A 40 -2.25 -11.85 -1.77
CA ASN A 40 -1.19 -12.61 -1.11
C ASN A 40 -1.71 -13.91 -0.45
N ALA A 41 -2.93 -13.91 0.07
CA ALA A 41 -3.59 -15.12 0.56
C ALA A 41 -3.84 -16.12 -0.59
N VAL A 42 -4.29 -15.64 -1.75
CA VAL A 42 -4.53 -16.49 -2.92
C VAL A 42 -3.21 -17.05 -3.45
N ILE A 43 -2.16 -16.25 -3.58
CA ILE A 43 -0.83 -16.72 -4.01
C ILE A 43 -0.34 -17.82 -3.07
N PHE A 44 -0.47 -17.60 -1.76
CA PHE A 44 -0.05 -18.57 -0.75
C PHE A 44 -0.85 -19.88 -0.83
N TYR A 45 -2.16 -19.79 -1.03
CA TYR A 45 -3.02 -20.95 -1.25
C TYR A 45 -2.57 -21.75 -2.46
N LEU A 46 -2.38 -21.08 -3.61
CA LEU A 46 -1.96 -21.72 -4.85
C LEU A 46 -0.59 -22.39 -4.74
N MET A 47 0.34 -21.80 -3.98
CA MET A 47 1.66 -22.38 -3.72
C MET A 47 1.62 -23.67 -2.90
N HIS A 48 0.64 -23.84 -2.01
CA HIS A 48 0.55 -24.98 -1.10
C HIS A 48 -0.61 -25.94 -1.42
N LEU A 49 -1.20 -25.81 -2.61
CA LEU A 49 -2.27 -26.70 -3.08
C LEU A 49 -1.86 -28.18 -3.12
N SER A 50 -0.58 -28.45 -3.37
CA SER A 50 -0.03 -29.81 -3.43
C SER A 50 0.36 -30.38 -2.07
N GLU A 51 0.37 -29.58 -1.00
CA GLU A 51 0.89 -29.97 0.33
C GLU A 51 -0.02 -29.46 1.47
N PRO A 52 -1.28 -29.92 1.56
CA PRO A 52 -2.26 -29.40 2.53
C PRO A 52 -1.95 -29.77 4.00
N GLU A 53 -1.16 -30.82 4.21
CA GLU A 53 -0.76 -31.32 5.54
C GLU A 53 0.51 -30.62 6.09
N LEU A 54 1.03 -29.62 5.38
CA LEU A 54 2.26 -28.95 5.76
C LEU A 54 2.03 -28.06 7.00
N LEU A 55 2.88 -28.26 8.00
CA LEU A 55 2.86 -27.51 9.24
C LEU A 55 4.04 -26.55 9.26
N PHE A 56 3.76 -25.27 9.49
CA PHE A 56 4.80 -24.24 9.49
C PHE A 56 5.33 -24.02 10.90
N SER A 57 6.65 -24.14 11.03
CA SER A 57 7.38 -23.75 12.23
C SER A 57 7.48 -22.22 12.31
N GLU A 58 7.65 -21.70 13.51
CA GLU A 58 7.76 -20.26 13.76
C GLU A 58 8.88 -19.61 12.94
N ALA A 59 10.04 -20.27 12.83
CA ALA A 59 11.18 -19.75 12.06
C ALA A 59 10.87 -19.58 10.56
N ASP A 60 10.15 -20.53 9.96
CA ASP A 60 9.78 -20.50 8.55
C ASP A 60 8.75 -19.40 8.28
N ILE A 61 7.79 -19.24 9.20
CA ILE A 61 6.79 -18.16 9.16
C ILE A 61 7.49 -16.79 9.18
N PHE A 62 8.44 -16.60 10.09
CA PHE A 62 9.17 -15.32 10.19
C PHE A 62 10.03 -15.03 8.96
N HIS A 63 10.67 -16.04 8.37
CA HIS A 63 11.43 -15.87 7.14
C HIS A 63 10.53 -15.47 5.96
N ASP A 64 9.41 -16.17 5.79
CA ASP A 64 8.43 -15.86 4.75
C ASP A 64 7.85 -14.44 4.93
N PHE A 65 7.58 -14.04 6.18
CA PHE A 65 7.11 -12.69 6.53
C PHE A 65 8.15 -11.62 6.25
N ALA A 66 9.41 -11.81 6.64
CA ALA A 66 10.47 -10.85 6.36
C ALA A 66 10.66 -10.64 4.85
N LEU A 67 10.73 -11.73 4.09
CA LEU A 67 10.90 -11.68 2.64
C LEU A 67 9.69 -11.05 1.93
N THR A 68 8.48 -11.41 2.37
CA THR A 68 7.23 -10.79 1.88
C THR A 68 7.21 -9.30 2.18
N GLY A 69 7.61 -8.88 3.38
CA GLY A 69 7.60 -7.48 3.80
C GLY A 69 8.54 -6.61 2.96
N VAL A 70 9.74 -7.11 2.69
CA VAL A 70 10.73 -6.42 1.85
C VAL A 70 10.22 -6.32 0.41
N LEU A 71 9.79 -7.44 -0.19
CA LEU A 71 9.29 -7.45 -1.57
C LEU A 71 8.07 -6.55 -1.74
N LEU A 72 7.10 -6.68 -0.82
CA LEU A 72 5.88 -5.88 -0.85
C LEU A 72 6.20 -4.40 -0.70
N GLY A 73 7.06 -4.03 0.24
CA GLY A 73 7.46 -2.65 0.45
C GLY A 73 8.09 -2.01 -0.80
N ILE A 74 9.02 -2.73 -1.46
CA ILE A 74 9.72 -2.21 -2.65
C ILE A 74 8.72 -2.11 -3.82
N LEU A 75 8.00 -3.20 -4.10
CA LEU A 75 7.09 -3.30 -5.23
C LEU A 75 5.97 -2.26 -5.14
N LEU A 76 5.37 -2.14 -3.95
CA LEU A 76 4.27 -1.22 -3.71
C LEU A 76 4.76 0.23 -3.80
N PHE A 77 5.95 0.55 -3.30
CA PHE A 77 6.52 1.89 -3.48
C PHE A 77 6.70 2.24 -4.97
N VAL A 78 7.33 1.35 -5.74
CA VAL A 78 7.58 1.57 -7.18
C VAL A 78 6.30 1.72 -7.98
N ILE A 79 5.23 1.01 -7.62
CA ILE A 79 3.93 1.06 -8.33
C ILE A 79 3.09 2.26 -7.86
N VAL A 80 3.03 2.53 -6.56
CA VAL A 80 2.14 3.54 -5.99
C VAL A 80 2.63 4.96 -6.26
N VAL A 81 3.94 5.19 -6.36
CA VAL A 81 4.49 6.52 -6.72
C VAL A 81 3.92 7.04 -8.05
N PRO A 82 4.08 6.36 -9.20
CA PRO A 82 3.57 6.83 -10.48
C PRO A 82 2.03 6.89 -10.51
N LEU A 83 1.34 5.92 -9.90
CA LEU A 83 -0.12 5.92 -9.82
C LEU A 83 -0.65 7.14 -9.07
N THR A 84 -0.04 7.48 -7.93
CA THR A 84 -0.45 8.65 -7.13
C THR A 84 -0.14 9.96 -7.85
N ARG A 85 0.99 10.04 -8.57
CA ARG A 85 1.31 11.20 -9.42
C ARG A 85 0.30 11.35 -10.56
N MET A 86 -0.14 10.26 -11.17
CA MET A 86 -1.19 10.28 -12.20
C MET A 86 -2.54 10.71 -11.64
N ASP A 87 -2.93 10.21 -10.46
CA ASP A 87 -4.18 10.57 -9.79
C ASP A 87 -4.20 12.07 -9.40
N LEU A 88 -3.03 12.61 -8.99
CA LEU A 88 -2.86 14.05 -8.75
C LEU A 88 -3.03 14.87 -10.04
N ARG A 89 -2.37 14.47 -11.14
CA ARG A 89 -2.49 15.14 -12.45
C ARG A 89 -3.91 15.14 -13.01
N LYS A 90 -4.68 14.09 -12.71
CA LYS A 90 -6.09 13.96 -13.11
C LYS A 90 -7.05 14.71 -12.17
N GLY A 91 -6.56 15.35 -11.12
CA GLY A 91 -7.39 16.04 -10.14
C GLY A 91 -8.31 15.10 -9.33
N VAL A 92 -7.96 13.81 -9.21
CA VAL A 92 -8.76 12.82 -8.46
C VAL A 92 -8.88 13.20 -6.98
N PHE A 93 -7.84 13.85 -6.46
CA PHE A 93 -7.81 14.49 -5.16
C PHE A 93 -7.15 15.86 -5.30
N SER A 94 -7.60 16.82 -4.51
CA SER A 94 -6.95 18.13 -4.40
C SER A 94 -5.66 17.93 -3.61
N GLY A 95 -4.51 18.21 -4.23
CA GLY A 95 -3.22 18.18 -3.57
C GLY A 95 -3.29 19.01 -2.27
N PRO A 96 -3.04 18.43 -1.08
CA PRO A 96 -3.26 19.14 0.15
C PRO A 96 -2.21 20.24 0.35
N ASN A 97 -2.65 21.38 0.87
CA ASN A 97 -1.78 22.30 1.62
C ASN A 97 -1.10 21.48 2.72
N VAL A 98 0.23 21.58 2.81
CA VAL A 98 1.08 20.84 3.78
C VAL A 98 0.62 20.99 5.24
N ALA A 99 -0.17 22.03 5.52
CA ALA A 99 -0.85 22.27 6.79
C ALA A 99 -1.83 21.16 7.22
N ASN A 100 -2.35 20.34 6.29
CA ASN A 100 -3.21 19.19 6.60
C ASN A 100 -2.46 17.84 6.59
N LEU A 101 -1.15 17.84 6.28
CA LEU A 101 -0.28 16.68 6.48
C LEU A 101 0.15 16.63 7.96
N GLY A 102 -0.81 16.43 8.86
CA GLY A 102 -0.54 16.26 10.28
C GLY A 102 0.15 14.93 10.58
N GLY A 103 1.09 14.92 11.53
CA GLY A 103 1.67 13.69 12.11
C GLY A 103 2.80 13.05 11.30
N ALA A 104 2.81 11.70 11.25
CA ALA A 104 3.90 10.88 10.72
C ALA A 104 4.26 11.15 9.24
N ALA A 105 3.35 11.75 8.48
CA ALA A 105 3.60 12.21 7.11
C ALA A 105 4.70 13.30 7.01
N SER A 106 4.93 14.07 8.08
CA SER A 106 6.02 15.06 8.16
C SER A 106 7.41 14.42 8.32
N LEU A 107 7.46 13.17 8.76
CA LEU A 107 8.71 12.42 8.95
C LEU A 107 9.19 11.71 7.68
N VAL A 108 8.36 11.67 6.63
CA VAL A 108 8.71 11.00 5.37
C VAL A 108 9.76 11.83 4.61
N PRO A 109 10.90 11.23 4.20
CA PRO A 109 11.94 11.92 3.44
C PRO A 109 11.42 12.47 2.12
N ALA A 110 11.97 13.59 1.65
CA ALA A 110 11.64 14.14 0.33
C ALA A 110 12.41 13.47 -0.82
N SER A 111 13.47 12.70 -0.51
CA SER A 111 14.28 11.98 -1.49
C SER A 111 13.76 10.56 -1.72
N TYR A 112 13.86 10.09 -2.97
CA TYR A 112 13.30 8.81 -3.41
C TYR A 112 13.90 7.60 -2.67
N ALA A 113 15.23 7.51 -2.58
CA ALA A 113 15.92 6.39 -1.95
C ALA A 113 15.58 6.22 -0.45
N PRO A 114 15.66 7.26 0.41
CA PRO A 114 15.28 7.12 1.81
C PRO A 114 13.78 6.95 1.99
N ALA A 115 12.92 7.50 1.13
CA ALA A 115 11.48 7.24 1.20
C ALA A 115 11.14 5.78 0.87
N LEU A 116 11.82 5.18 -0.13
CA LEU A 116 11.71 3.76 -0.43
C LEU A 116 12.15 2.92 0.77
N LEU A 117 13.29 3.24 1.38
CA LEU A 117 13.79 2.54 2.56
C LEU A 117 12.82 2.64 3.74
N VAL A 118 12.25 3.83 4.00
CA VAL A 118 11.27 4.01 5.07
C VAL A 118 10.00 3.21 4.79
N ALA A 119 9.51 3.19 3.55
CA ALA A 119 8.33 2.40 3.19
C ALA A 119 8.58 0.89 3.33
N THR A 120 9.75 0.39 2.93
CA THR A 120 10.10 -1.04 3.03
C THR A 120 10.30 -1.48 4.47
N VAL A 121 11.02 -0.70 5.26
CA VAL A 121 11.21 -0.97 6.69
C VAL A 121 9.87 -0.93 7.41
N ALA A 122 9.05 0.08 7.17
CA ALA A 122 7.73 0.18 7.79
C ALA A 122 6.83 -1.00 7.40
N ALA A 123 6.81 -1.40 6.13
CA ALA A 123 6.06 -2.58 5.68
C ALA A 123 6.54 -3.85 6.40
N THR A 124 7.85 -4.07 6.45
CA THR A 124 8.47 -5.25 7.06
C THR A 124 8.22 -5.30 8.57
N VAL A 125 8.40 -4.19 9.27
CA VAL A 125 8.14 -4.09 10.72
C VAL A 125 6.66 -4.27 11.02
N SER A 126 5.77 -3.70 10.21
CA SER A 126 4.32 -3.92 10.37
C SER A 126 3.97 -5.40 10.20
N LEU A 127 4.57 -6.04 9.18
CA LEU A 127 4.31 -7.43 8.85
C LEU A 127 4.85 -8.36 9.95
N MET A 128 6.09 -8.17 10.37
CA MET A 128 6.69 -8.95 11.45
C MET A 128 6.02 -8.68 12.81
N GLY A 129 5.62 -7.45 13.10
CA GLY A 129 4.98 -7.09 14.37
C GLY A 129 3.58 -7.68 14.51
N VAL A 130 2.74 -7.55 13.47
CA VAL A 130 1.39 -8.16 13.46
C VAL A 130 1.50 -9.68 13.37
N GLY A 131 2.46 -10.21 12.60
CA GLY A 131 2.75 -11.64 12.52
C GLY A 131 3.18 -12.23 13.86
N ALA A 132 4.13 -11.61 14.56
CA ALA A 132 4.57 -12.03 15.88
C ALA A 132 3.43 -11.99 16.90
N PHE A 133 2.64 -10.91 16.90
CA PHE A 133 1.48 -10.80 17.78
C PHE A 133 0.45 -11.92 17.54
N ALA A 134 0.20 -12.27 16.27
CA ALA A 134 -0.71 -13.35 15.95
C ALA A 134 -0.13 -14.73 16.31
N CYS A 135 1.16 -14.96 16.14
CA CYS A 135 1.84 -16.20 16.54
C CYS A 135 1.78 -16.43 18.07
N VAL A 136 1.75 -15.38 18.89
CA VAL A 136 1.55 -15.50 20.35
C VAL A 136 0.13 -15.94 20.70
N LEU A 137 -0.86 -15.58 19.89
CA LEU A 137 -2.27 -15.87 20.14
C LEU A 137 -2.75 -17.20 19.52
N LEU A 138 -2.03 -17.71 18.53
CA LEU A 138 -2.41 -18.90 17.79
C LEU A 138 -1.66 -20.14 18.30
N PRO A 139 -2.31 -21.31 18.36
CA PRO A 139 -1.62 -22.57 18.65
C PRO A 139 -0.68 -22.92 17.48
N LEU A 140 0.63 -22.85 17.71
CA LEU A 140 1.67 -23.31 16.80
C LEU A 140 1.90 -24.82 16.98
N PRO A 141 2.23 -25.57 15.89
CA PRO A 141 2.46 -25.12 14.52
C PRO A 141 1.17 -24.83 13.73
N LEU A 142 1.25 -23.89 12.79
CA LEU A 142 0.10 -23.46 12.00
C LEU A 142 -0.16 -24.39 10.80
N THR A 143 -1.44 -24.64 10.52
CA THR A 143 -1.87 -25.30 9.27
C THR A 143 -1.77 -24.35 8.08
N VAL A 144 -1.72 -24.89 6.86
CA VAL A 144 -1.73 -24.11 5.60
C VAL A 144 -2.88 -23.10 5.56
N THR A 145 -4.09 -23.48 5.98
CA THR A 145 -5.24 -22.58 6.02
C THR A 145 -5.07 -21.46 7.05
N GLY A 146 -4.51 -21.77 8.23
CA GLY A 146 -4.21 -20.78 9.25
C GLY A 146 -3.18 -19.75 8.76
N LEU A 147 -2.11 -20.21 8.11
CA LEU A 147 -1.06 -19.34 7.61
C LEU A 147 -1.52 -18.51 6.40
N MET A 148 -2.41 -19.05 5.56
CA MET A 148 -3.05 -18.31 4.47
C MET A 148 -3.83 -17.10 4.99
N LEU A 149 -4.69 -17.30 5.98
CA LEU A 149 -5.49 -16.21 6.58
C LEU A 149 -4.59 -15.20 7.27
N LEU A 150 -3.59 -15.68 8.01
CA LEU A 150 -2.63 -14.84 8.70
C LEU A 150 -1.84 -13.98 7.70
N LYS A 151 -1.25 -14.59 6.67
CA LYS A 151 -0.48 -13.89 5.63
C LYS A 151 -1.33 -12.85 4.91
N GLY A 152 -2.60 -13.17 4.62
CA GLY A 152 -3.55 -12.21 4.05
C GLY A 152 -3.80 -10.99 4.94
N LEU A 153 -4.09 -11.22 6.23
CA LEU A 153 -4.33 -10.15 7.19
C LEU A 153 -3.09 -9.26 7.38
N VAL A 154 -1.95 -9.89 7.64
CA VAL A 154 -0.70 -9.20 7.95
C VAL A 154 -0.23 -8.39 6.72
N CYS A 155 -0.42 -8.90 5.51
CA CYS A 155 -0.10 -8.18 4.28
C CYS A 155 -1.07 -7.05 3.97
N ALA A 156 -2.34 -7.15 4.38
CA ALA A 156 -3.26 -6.03 4.32
C ALA A 156 -2.81 -4.89 5.22
N CYS A 157 -2.37 -5.19 6.44
CA CYS A 157 -1.81 -4.18 7.36
C CYS A 157 -0.55 -3.54 6.77
N ALA A 158 0.41 -4.36 6.34
CA ALA A 158 1.68 -3.88 5.78
C ALA A 158 1.48 -3.04 4.51
N GLY A 159 0.58 -3.47 3.63
CA GLY A 159 0.26 -2.75 2.40
C GLY A 159 -0.46 -1.42 2.64
N ALA A 160 -1.35 -1.34 3.63
CA ALA A 160 -1.97 -0.07 4.03
C ALA A 160 -0.93 0.93 4.57
N VAL A 161 0.01 0.46 5.40
CA VAL A 161 1.10 1.30 5.96
C VAL A 161 2.07 1.75 4.86
N ALA A 162 2.52 0.84 4.01
CA ALA A 162 3.42 1.16 2.90
C ALA A 162 2.76 2.14 1.91
N GLY A 163 1.47 1.92 1.61
CA GLY A 163 0.68 2.79 0.76
C GLY A 163 0.52 4.21 1.34
N TYR A 164 0.28 4.32 2.65
CA TYR A 164 0.22 5.59 3.36
C TYR A 164 1.53 6.37 3.20
N ILE A 165 2.66 5.73 3.54
CA ILE A 165 3.99 6.36 3.49
C ILE A 165 4.32 6.80 2.06
N THR A 166 4.00 5.97 1.07
CA THR A 166 4.27 6.27 -0.35
C THR A 166 3.43 7.44 -0.87
N ILE A 167 2.14 7.51 -0.51
CA ILE A 167 1.29 8.65 -0.88
C ILE A 167 1.81 9.94 -0.21
N CYS A 168 2.18 9.87 1.06
CA CYS A 168 2.77 11.00 1.78
C CYS A 168 4.08 11.48 1.15
N TYR A 169 4.95 10.55 0.71
CA TYR A 169 6.15 10.87 -0.06
C TYR A 169 5.82 11.63 -1.34
N VAL A 170 4.86 11.16 -2.15
CA VAL A 170 4.50 11.80 -3.42
C VAL A 170 4.00 13.22 -3.22
N VAL A 171 3.15 13.44 -2.21
CA VAL A 171 2.62 14.77 -1.87
C VAL A 171 3.75 15.71 -1.41
N ARG A 172 4.71 15.21 -0.64
CA ARG A 172 5.84 16.03 -0.15
C ARG A 172 6.86 16.33 -1.25
N SER A 173 7.22 15.32 -2.05
CA SER A 173 8.18 15.43 -3.16
C SER A 173 7.68 16.39 -4.24
N GLY A 174 6.38 16.41 -4.52
CA GLY A 174 5.78 17.35 -5.49
C GLY A 174 5.93 18.83 -5.11
N LYS A 175 6.29 19.16 -3.86
CA LYS A 175 6.58 20.52 -3.41
C LYS A 175 8.05 20.94 -3.63
N SER A 176 8.96 19.99 -3.83
CA SER A 176 10.38 20.30 -4.04
C SER A 176 10.71 20.65 -5.49
N GLU A 177 9.75 20.45 -6.41
CA GLU A 177 9.85 20.71 -7.85
C GLU A 177 9.03 21.94 -8.30
N ALA A 178 8.46 22.71 -7.35
CA ALA A 178 7.65 23.91 -7.58
C ALA A 178 8.27 25.12 -6.87
#